data_AF-R9K0D1-F1
#
_entry.id   AF-R9K0D1-F1
#
_cell.length_a   1.000
_cell.length_b   1.000
_cell.length_c   1.000
_cell.angle_alpha   90.00
_cell.angle_beta   90.00
_cell.angle_gamma   90.00
#
_symmetry.space_group_name_H-M   'P 1'
#
loop_
_entity.id
_entity.type
_entity.pdbx_description
1 polymer ?
#
loop_
_entity_poly.entity_id
_entity_poly.type
_entity_poly.pdbx_seq_one_letter_code
_entity_poly.pdbx_strand_id
1 'polypeptide(L)'
;MIDKSIKRILLSKRILRTDPFENITWTDEYFPSWISNLGIPNTDIFSCNTLQRRCSCSSVRGNQIILMDNYILELFLIFNQMLEPNFDSKQIEALFCLIIRDSYFSFENIKYAAIYWNMAKQKISKSKIVKIRPITKDSEPRYIYVQQAFLVAHELVHSWFRELPYELIDQKNIIKDLLKEIFANRYSDIISTFSDSNIEEFCCDHIAVYLTMDISINGYNNSIENSAIAIMLALCHQLAIFCIDQWIAGELKSSLTNVDNFRATIVRRYIRNYVRQYRPDKLSCVDQSLDNIYSVWKEKIFDTLTEYLIEQNLNRSQYEKLYISDNDLQTVKAQLRSLL
;
A
#
# COMPACT_ATOMS: atom_id res chain seq x y z
N MET A 1 -6.58 24.33 -8.02
CA MET A 1 -6.39 23.72 -9.37
C MET A 1 -4.92 23.85 -9.77
N ILE A 2 -4.21 22.73 -9.73
CA ILE A 2 -2.76 22.65 -9.96
C ILE A 2 -2.43 22.88 -11.45
N ASP A 3 -1.49 23.78 -11.73
CA ASP A 3 -0.99 24.06 -13.07
C ASP A 3 -0.33 22.80 -13.71
N LYS A 4 -0.47 22.64 -15.03
CA LYS A 4 0.18 21.58 -15.81
C LYS A 4 1.69 21.56 -15.60
N SER A 5 2.32 22.72 -15.41
CA SER A 5 3.76 22.81 -15.12
C SER A 5 4.13 22.12 -13.80
N ILE A 6 3.36 22.34 -12.74
CA ILE A 6 3.55 21.71 -11.42
C ILE A 6 3.30 20.20 -11.51
N LYS A 7 2.23 19.77 -12.20
CA LYS A 7 1.98 18.34 -12.44
C LYS A 7 3.17 17.65 -13.11
N ARG A 8 3.74 18.28 -14.14
CA ARG A 8 4.93 17.75 -14.84
C ARG A 8 6.14 17.64 -13.92
N ILE A 9 6.36 18.61 -13.03
CA ILE A 9 7.46 18.59 -12.06
C ILE A 9 7.26 17.43 -11.06
N LEU A 10 6.07 17.30 -10.49
CA LEU A 10 5.74 16.25 -9.51
C LEU A 10 5.85 14.84 -10.11
N LEU A 11 5.56 14.69 -11.40
CA LEU A 11 5.64 13.41 -12.13
C LEU A 11 6.99 13.16 -12.81
N SER A 12 7.93 14.11 -12.78
CA SER A 12 9.15 14.08 -13.60
C SER A 12 10.05 12.85 -13.38
N LYS A 13 9.99 12.23 -12.19
CA LYS A 13 10.76 11.04 -11.81
C LYS A 13 9.93 9.77 -11.73
N ARG A 14 8.66 9.82 -12.15
CA ARG A 14 7.72 8.70 -12.08
C ARG A 14 7.51 8.11 -13.46
N ILE A 15 7.49 6.78 -13.52
CA ILE A 15 7.14 6.07 -14.76
C ILE A 15 5.64 5.89 -14.69
N LEU A 16 4.94 6.73 -15.46
CA LEU A 16 3.50 6.59 -15.61
C LEU A 16 3.22 5.23 -16.22
N ARG A 17 2.34 4.48 -15.56
CA ARG A 17 1.58 3.43 -16.23
C ARG A 17 0.62 4.17 -17.15
N THR A 18 0.43 3.76 -18.40
CA THR A 18 -0.62 4.31 -19.25
C THR A 18 -1.88 4.05 -18.48
N ASP A 19 -2.37 5.15 -17.94
CA ASP A 19 -3.77 5.29 -17.75
C ASP A 19 -4.21 6.15 -18.93
N PRO A 20 -4.85 5.56 -19.95
CA PRO A 20 -5.50 6.34 -20.97
C PRO A 20 -6.61 7.07 -20.22
N PHE A 21 -6.43 8.35 -19.89
CA PHE A 21 -7.53 9.15 -19.34
C PHE A 21 -8.61 9.30 -20.41
N GLU A 22 -9.45 8.27 -20.50
CA GLU A 22 -10.79 8.15 -21.05
C GLU A 22 -11.28 6.72 -20.71
N ASN A 23 -11.91 6.58 -19.52
CA ASN A 23 -12.89 5.52 -19.19
C ASN A 23 -12.45 4.26 -18.41
N ILE A 24 -11.64 4.38 -17.35
CA ILE A 24 -11.53 3.29 -16.37
C ILE A 24 -11.68 3.80 -14.93
N THR A 25 -12.93 3.87 -14.45
CA THR A 25 -13.31 4.10 -13.05
C THR A 25 -13.50 2.75 -12.34
N TRP A 26 -12.51 2.28 -11.59
CA TRP A 26 -12.69 1.10 -10.69
C TRP A 26 -12.77 1.48 -9.21
N THR A 27 -12.39 2.69 -8.84
CA THR A 27 -12.55 3.22 -7.47
C THR A 27 -13.12 4.63 -7.59
N ASP A 28 -14.34 4.83 -7.07
CA ASP A 28 -14.86 6.18 -6.90
C ASP A 28 -13.85 7.00 -6.09
N GLU A 29 -13.52 8.21 -6.54
CA GLU A 29 -12.60 9.09 -5.83
C GLU A 29 -13.38 9.94 -4.82
N TYR A 30 -13.09 9.77 -3.53
CA TYR A 30 -13.80 10.46 -2.44
C TYR A 30 -13.06 11.70 -1.92
N PHE A 31 -12.04 12.14 -2.64
CA PHE A 31 -11.15 13.22 -2.20
C PHE A 31 -11.86 14.54 -1.86
N PRO A 32 -12.80 15.06 -2.67
CA PRO A 32 -13.44 16.35 -2.36
C PRO A 32 -14.21 16.32 -1.04
N SER A 33 -14.91 15.22 -0.78
CA SER A 33 -15.71 15.05 0.42
C SER A 33 -14.84 14.78 1.66
N TRP A 34 -13.64 14.20 1.50
CA TRP A 34 -12.67 14.16 2.61
C TRP A 34 -12.03 15.47 2.91
N ILE A 35 -11.56 16.20 1.89
CA ILE A 35 -10.97 17.53 2.08
C ILE A 35 -11.93 18.42 2.88
N SER A 36 -13.22 18.38 2.53
CA SER A 36 -14.27 19.06 3.26
C SER A 36 -14.42 18.55 4.70
N ASN A 37 -14.55 17.24 4.92
CA ASN A 37 -14.79 16.67 6.25
C ASN A 37 -13.59 16.80 7.20
N LEU A 38 -12.37 16.78 6.67
CA LEU A 38 -11.13 17.00 7.42
C LEU A 38 -10.88 18.47 7.74
N GLY A 39 -11.64 19.39 7.14
CA GLY A 39 -11.41 20.83 7.32
C GLY A 39 -10.06 21.30 6.79
N ILE A 40 -9.58 20.71 5.68
CA ILE A 40 -8.29 21.03 5.05
C ILE A 40 -8.47 21.71 3.68
N PRO A 41 -9.17 22.86 3.60
CA PRO A 41 -9.58 23.46 2.33
C PRO A 41 -8.41 23.91 1.42
N ASN A 42 -7.19 23.99 1.96
CA ASN A 42 -5.97 24.34 1.22
C ASN A 42 -5.21 23.12 0.68
N THR A 43 -5.84 21.96 0.63
CA THR A 43 -5.25 20.71 0.12
C THR A 43 -5.86 20.36 -1.24
N ASP A 44 -5.02 20.31 -2.28
CA ASP A 44 -5.36 19.77 -3.60
C ASP A 44 -4.88 18.30 -3.66
N ILE A 45 -5.76 17.36 -4.01
CA ILE A 45 -5.40 15.96 -4.28
C ILE A 45 -5.29 15.75 -5.79
N PHE A 46 -4.19 15.15 -6.23
CA PHE A 46 -3.90 14.83 -7.62
C PHE A 46 -3.67 13.33 -7.77
N SER A 47 -4.55 12.66 -8.51
CA SER A 47 -4.42 11.25 -8.85
C SER A 47 -3.45 11.04 -10.01
N CYS A 48 -2.65 9.99 -9.92
CA CYS A 48 -1.84 9.46 -11.01
C CYS A 48 -1.76 7.94 -10.90
N ASN A 49 -1.23 7.30 -11.93
CA ASN A 49 -0.98 5.86 -11.94
C ASN A 49 0.46 5.62 -12.35
N THR A 50 1.29 5.17 -11.41
CA THR A 50 2.73 5.02 -11.67
C THR A 50 3.25 3.67 -11.19
N LEU A 51 4.27 3.16 -11.87
CA LEU A 51 4.87 1.86 -11.51
C LEU A 51 5.50 1.86 -10.12
N GLN A 52 5.80 3.05 -9.58
CA GLN A 52 6.36 3.22 -8.24
C GLN A 52 5.32 2.96 -7.15
N ARG A 53 4.00 3.09 -7.42
CA ARG A 53 2.92 2.81 -6.46
C ARG A 53 3.08 3.58 -5.15
N ARG A 54 3.43 4.87 -5.25
CA ARG A 54 3.79 5.69 -4.07
C ARG A 54 2.98 6.96 -4.02
N CYS A 55 2.27 7.14 -2.92
CA CYS A 55 1.71 8.44 -2.56
C CYS A 55 2.83 9.39 -2.12
N SER A 56 2.58 10.69 -2.18
CA SER A 56 3.51 11.68 -1.67
C SER A 56 2.83 13.03 -1.48
N CYS A 57 3.14 13.73 -0.41
CA CYS A 57 2.77 15.13 -0.25
C CYS A 57 3.89 16.11 -0.66
N SER A 58 3.50 17.27 -1.20
CA SER A 58 4.33 18.45 -1.45
C SER A 58 3.58 19.72 -1.05
N SER A 59 4.28 20.82 -0.76
CA SER A 59 3.65 22.12 -0.51
C SER A 59 4.10 23.13 -1.56
N VAL A 60 3.15 23.84 -2.17
CA VAL A 60 3.41 24.86 -3.18
C VAL A 60 2.62 26.11 -2.82
N ARG A 61 3.34 27.19 -2.48
CA ARG A 61 2.75 28.50 -2.14
C ARG A 61 1.69 28.43 -1.02
N GLY A 62 1.90 27.59 -0.03
CA GLY A 62 0.98 27.41 1.10
C GLY A 62 -0.19 26.45 0.83
N ASN A 63 -0.32 25.92 -0.39
CA ASN A 63 -1.27 24.86 -0.70
C ASN A 63 -0.58 23.50 -0.63
N GLN A 64 -1.20 22.57 0.08
CA GLN A 64 -0.74 21.19 0.17
C GLN A 64 -1.20 20.44 -1.08
N ILE A 65 -0.30 19.68 -1.68
CA ILE A 65 -0.55 18.89 -2.87
C ILE A 65 -0.24 17.44 -2.51
N ILE A 66 -1.29 16.63 -2.39
CA ILE A 66 -1.15 15.19 -2.19
C ILE A 66 -1.24 14.53 -3.56
N LEU A 67 -0.19 13.82 -3.93
CA LEU A 67 -0.18 12.93 -5.08
C LEU A 67 -0.65 11.56 -4.61
N MET A 68 -1.79 11.12 -5.10
CA MET A 68 -2.34 9.79 -4.86
C MET A 68 -2.01 8.89 -6.04
N ASP A 69 -1.35 7.77 -5.79
CA ASP A 69 -1.05 6.77 -6.81
C ASP A 69 -2.16 5.72 -6.86
N ASN A 70 -3.12 5.88 -7.76
CA ASN A 70 -4.29 5.01 -7.84
C ASN A 70 -3.92 3.55 -8.13
N TYR A 71 -2.71 3.26 -8.65
CA TYR A 71 -2.29 1.89 -8.87
C TYR A 71 -2.14 1.12 -7.55
N ILE A 72 -1.71 1.78 -6.46
CA ILE A 72 -1.66 1.10 -5.15
C ILE A 72 -3.08 0.74 -4.66
N LEU A 73 -4.07 1.59 -4.94
CA LEU A 73 -5.48 1.36 -4.57
C LEU A 73 -6.10 0.24 -5.40
N GLU A 74 -5.78 0.16 -6.69
CA GLU A 74 -6.17 -0.97 -7.53
C GLU A 74 -5.64 -2.29 -6.96
N LEU A 75 -4.36 -2.31 -6.53
CA LEU A 75 -3.78 -3.50 -5.92
C LEU A 75 -4.45 -3.82 -4.58
N PHE A 76 -4.74 -2.83 -3.75
CA PHE A 76 -5.49 -3.04 -2.51
C PHE A 76 -6.88 -3.63 -2.78
N LEU A 77 -7.58 -3.14 -3.82
CA LEU A 77 -8.89 -3.65 -4.21
C LEU A 77 -8.81 -5.13 -4.58
N ILE A 78 -7.81 -5.49 -5.38
CA ILE A 78 -7.57 -6.87 -5.80
C ILE A 78 -7.22 -7.73 -4.59
N PHE A 79 -6.29 -7.29 -3.73
CA PHE A 79 -5.90 -8.04 -2.54
C PHE A 79 -7.05 -8.24 -1.57
N ASN A 80 -7.88 -7.21 -1.33
CA ASN A 80 -9.07 -7.34 -0.48
C ASN A 80 -10.01 -8.44 -0.99
N GLN A 81 -10.24 -8.51 -2.31
CA GLN A 81 -11.09 -9.54 -2.90
C GLN A 81 -10.43 -10.92 -2.90
N MET A 82 -9.10 -11.00 -2.99
CA MET A 82 -8.36 -12.28 -2.89
C MET A 82 -8.47 -12.95 -1.50
N LEU A 83 -8.85 -12.19 -0.47
CA LEU A 83 -9.18 -12.78 0.83
C LEU A 83 -10.47 -13.61 0.80
N GLU A 84 -11.35 -13.38 -0.19
CA GLU A 84 -12.61 -14.13 -0.33
C GLU A 84 -12.36 -15.62 -0.64
N PRO A 85 -13.22 -16.54 -0.18
CA PRO A 85 -12.99 -17.99 -0.29
C PRO A 85 -12.76 -18.52 -1.70
N ASN A 86 -13.19 -17.78 -2.73
CA ASN A 86 -13.18 -18.23 -4.12
C ASN A 86 -11.83 -18.08 -4.83
N PHE A 87 -10.88 -17.36 -4.25
CA PHE A 87 -9.55 -17.17 -4.83
C PHE A 87 -8.57 -18.25 -4.37
N ASP A 88 -7.87 -18.85 -5.32
CA ASP A 88 -6.81 -19.83 -5.05
C ASP A 88 -5.41 -19.18 -5.04
N SER A 89 -4.41 -19.91 -4.54
CA SER A 89 -3.02 -19.44 -4.46
C SER A 89 -2.40 -19.15 -5.83
N LYS A 90 -2.81 -19.85 -6.90
CA LYS A 90 -2.26 -19.63 -8.26
C LYS A 90 -2.65 -18.26 -8.81
N GLN A 91 -3.86 -17.79 -8.51
CA GLN A 91 -4.30 -16.45 -8.87
C GLN A 91 -3.52 -15.37 -8.09
N ILE A 92 -3.24 -15.63 -6.82
CA ILE A 92 -2.44 -14.74 -5.96
C ILE A 92 -1.00 -14.65 -6.49
N GLU A 93 -0.38 -15.79 -6.80
CA GLU A 93 0.96 -15.84 -7.42
C GLU A 93 0.98 -15.16 -8.80
N ALA A 94 -0.10 -15.25 -9.58
CA ALA A 94 -0.19 -14.52 -10.84
C ALA A 94 -0.17 -13.00 -10.63
N LEU A 95 -0.81 -12.50 -9.56
CA LEU A 95 -0.71 -11.08 -9.19
C LEU A 95 0.71 -10.72 -8.77
N PHE A 96 1.40 -11.56 -7.99
CA PHE A 96 2.81 -11.33 -7.64
C PHE A 96 3.69 -11.24 -8.89
N CYS A 97 3.51 -12.14 -9.87
CA CYS A 97 4.20 -12.04 -11.16
C CYS A 97 3.96 -10.69 -11.85
N LEU A 98 2.73 -10.16 -11.83
CA LEU A 98 2.40 -8.88 -12.46
C LEU A 98 3.08 -7.69 -11.75
N ILE A 99 3.08 -7.70 -10.41
CA ILE A 99 3.77 -6.69 -9.60
C ILE A 99 5.28 -6.75 -9.87
N ILE A 100 5.87 -7.96 -9.88
CA ILE A 100 7.29 -8.17 -10.15
C ILE A 100 7.68 -7.72 -11.55
N ARG A 101 6.87 -8.06 -12.55
CA ARG A 101 7.05 -7.61 -13.93
C ARG A 101 7.16 -6.09 -13.98
N ASP A 102 6.21 -5.39 -13.36
CA ASP A 102 6.13 -3.93 -13.39
C ASP A 102 7.35 -3.31 -12.71
N SER A 103 7.78 -3.86 -11.59
CA SER A 103 8.97 -3.42 -10.89
C SER A 103 10.24 -3.64 -11.72
N TYR A 104 10.46 -4.83 -12.30
CA TYR A 104 11.61 -5.05 -13.19
C TYR A 104 11.60 -4.15 -14.42
N PHE A 105 10.42 -3.89 -15.00
CA PHE A 105 10.30 -2.95 -16.10
C PHE A 105 10.67 -1.52 -15.68
N SER A 106 10.28 -1.11 -14.47
CA SER A 106 10.64 0.21 -13.92
C SER A 106 12.16 0.38 -13.70
N PHE A 107 12.89 -0.71 -13.48
CA PHE A 107 14.35 -0.76 -13.41
C PHE A 107 15.02 -1.05 -14.77
N GLU A 108 14.29 -0.92 -15.87
CA GLU A 108 14.74 -1.21 -17.24
C GLU A 108 15.23 -2.65 -17.50
N ASN A 109 14.91 -3.59 -16.60
CA ASN A 109 15.25 -4.99 -16.74
C ASN A 109 14.19 -5.76 -17.56
N ILE A 110 14.19 -5.52 -18.88
CA ILE A 110 13.18 -6.04 -19.81
C ILE A 110 13.16 -7.57 -19.83
N LYS A 111 14.32 -8.22 -19.72
CA LYS A 111 14.43 -9.69 -19.73
C LYS A 111 13.61 -10.30 -18.58
N TYR A 112 13.82 -9.82 -17.36
CA TYR A 112 13.09 -10.35 -16.21
C TYR A 112 11.62 -9.95 -16.25
N ALA A 113 11.28 -8.73 -16.68
CA ALA A 113 9.89 -8.33 -16.89
C ALA A 113 9.15 -9.29 -17.86
N ALA A 114 9.81 -9.70 -18.95
CA ALA A 114 9.28 -10.67 -19.91
C ALA A 114 8.99 -12.05 -19.30
N ILE A 115 9.92 -12.55 -18.47
CA ILE A 115 9.80 -13.85 -17.80
C ILE A 115 8.56 -13.85 -16.90
N TYR A 116 8.42 -12.84 -16.03
CA TYR A 116 7.29 -12.75 -15.11
C TYR A 116 5.96 -12.48 -15.80
N TRP A 117 5.95 -11.73 -16.90
CA TRP A 117 4.76 -11.61 -17.75
C TRP A 117 4.29 -12.97 -18.27
N ASN A 118 5.22 -13.78 -18.80
CA ASN A 118 4.88 -15.10 -19.34
C ASN A 118 4.42 -16.07 -18.23
N MET A 119 5.07 -16.02 -17.07
CA MET A 119 4.64 -16.80 -15.90
C MET A 119 3.24 -16.42 -15.43
N ALA A 120 2.92 -15.12 -15.38
CA ALA A 120 1.57 -14.64 -15.05
C ALA A 120 0.53 -15.22 -16.03
N LYS A 121 0.78 -15.11 -17.34
CA LYS A 121 -0.11 -15.66 -18.38
C LYS A 121 -0.31 -17.17 -18.24
N GLN A 122 0.76 -17.91 -17.99
CA GLN A 122 0.66 -19.36 -17.80
C GLN A 122 -0.15 -19.72 -16.55
N LYS A 123 0.08 -19.05 -15.41
CA LYS A 123 -0.69 -19.28 -14.19
C LYS A 123 -2.18 -18.96 -14.39
N ILE A 124 -2.50 -17.85 -15.06
CA ILE A 124 -3.87 -17.45 -15.41
C ILE A 124 -4.53 -18.47 -16.36
N SER A 125 -3.82 -18.94 -17.39
CA SER A 125 -4.36 -19.92 -18.34
C SER A 125 -4.70 -21.28 -17.71
N LYS A 126 -4.08 -21.59 -16.56
CA LYS A 126 -4.23 -22.84 -15.83
C LYS A 126 -5.16 -22.73 -14.61
N SER A 127 -5.76 -21.56 -14.37
CA SER A 127 -6.63 -21.31 -13.21
C SER A 127 -8.03 -20.85 -13.65
N LYS A 128 -9.03 -21.06 -12.79
CA LYS A 128 -10.35 -20.48 -12.98
C LYS A 128 -10.25 -18.99 -12.67
N ILE A 129 -10.39 -18.14 -13.69
CA ILE A 129 -10.30 -16.69 -13.50
C ILE A 129 -11.54 -16.20 -12.75
N VAL A 130 -11.36 -15.88 -11.48
CA VAL A 130 -12.34 -15.09 -10.71
C VAL A 130 -12.18 -13.62 -11.12
N LYS A 131 -13.26 -13.01 -11.60
CA LYS A 131 -13.26 -11.59 -11.99
C LYS A 131 -13.27 -10.72 -10.74
N ILE A 132 -12.44 -9.68 -10.75
CA ILE A 132 -12.46 -8.61 -9.75
C ILE A 132 -13.75 -7.80 -9.94
N ARG A 133 -14.54 -7.67 -8.89
CA ARG A 133 -15.78 -6.89 -8.91
C ARG A 133 -15.47 -5.40 -8.69
N PRO A 134 -16.19 -4.48 -9.37
CA PRO A 134 -16.13 -3.06 -9.05
C PRO A 134 -16.68 -2.82 -7.64
N ILE A 135 -16.09 -1.87 -6.91
CA ILE A 135 -16.53 -1.46 -5.57
C ILE A 135 -16.95 0.01 -5.63
N THR A 136 -18.15 0.27 -5.14
CA THR A 136 -18.76 1.61 -5.10
C THR A 136 -18.90 2.06 -3.65
N LYS A 137 -19.32 3.31 -3.46
CA LYS A 137 -19.59 3.88 -2.13
C LYS A 137 -20.63 3.12 -1.32
N ASP A 138 -21.48 2.34 -1.98
CA ASP A 138 -22.57 1.60 -1.37
C ASP A 138 -22.23 0.12 -1.14
N SER A 139 -21.04 -0.33 -1.55
CA SER A 139 -20.60 -1.72 -1.44
C SER A 139 -20.13 -2.05 -0.02
N GLU A 140 -20.56 -3.18 0.55
CA GLU A 140 -20.03 -3.68 1.83
C GLU A 140 -19.14 -4.93 1.61
N PRO A 141 -17.94 -5.00 2.22
CA PRO A 141 -17.32 -3.96 3.05
C PRO A 141 -16.65 -2.84 2.23
N ARG A 142 -16.75 -1.59 2.71
CA ARG A 142 -16.17 -0.38 2.08
C ARG A 142 -14.67 -0.20 2.31
N TYR A 143 -13.88 -1.28 2.23
CA TYR A 143 -12.46 -1.21 2.61
C TYR A 143 -11.67 -0.21 1.79
N ILE A 144 -11.89 -0.15 0.47
CA ILE A 144 -11.10 0.75 -0.40
C ILE A 144 -11.33 2.21 -0.09
N TYR A 145 -12.55 2.60 0.26
CA TYR A 145 -12.87 3.93 0.73
C TYR A 145 -12.02 4.29 1.96
N VAL A 146 -12.00 3.44 2.98
CA VAL A 146 -11.24 3.69 4.21
C VAL A 146 -9.73 3.64 3.96
N GLN A 147 -9.26 2.72 3.11
CA GLN A 147 -7.84 2.60 2.76
C GLN A 147 -7.35 3.85 2.03
N GLN A 148 -8.14 4.38 1.09
CA GLN A 148 -7.80 5.62 0.41
C GLN A 148 -7.80 6.79 1.42
N ALA A 149 -8.69 6.81 2.44
CA ALA A 149 -8.70 7.84 3.49
C ALA A 149 -7.45 7.75 4.37
N PHE A 150 -7.03 6.52 4.70
CA PHE A 150 -5.80 6.26 5.44
C PHE A 150 -4.56 6.78 4.71
N LEU A 151 -4.44 6.51 3.41
CA LEU A 151 -3.32 7.00 2.61
C LEU A 151 -3.29 8.53 2.52
N VAL A 152 -4.45 9.18 2.34
CA VAL A 152 -4.52 10.65 2.35
C VAL A 152 -4.15 11.22 3.72
N ALA A 153 -4.69 10.66 4.79
CA ALA A 153 -4.41 11.11 6.15
C ALA A 153 -2.92 10.94 6.50
N HIS A 154 -2.29 9.84 6.08
CA HIS A 154 -0.87 9.60 6.26
C HIS A 154 -0.02 10.69 5.58
N GLU A 155 -0.28 10.96 4.30
CA GLU A 155 0.46 12.00 3.54
C GLU A 155 0.19 13.42 4.06
N LEU A 156 -1.01 13.68 4.56
CA LEU A 156 -1.36 14.93 5.21
C LEU A 156 -0.51 15.16 6.47
N VAL A 157 -0.31 14.11 7.27
CA VAL A 157 0.50 14.20 8.49
C VAL A 157 1.97 14.47 8.16
N HIS A 158 2.52 13.87 7.10
CA HIS A 158 3.85 14.28 6.60
C HIS A 158 3.91 15.77 6.26
N SER A 159 2.87 16.30 5.61
CA SER A 159 2.79 17.74 5.32
C SER A 159 2.79 18.57 6.59
N TRP A 160 1.97 18.17 7.56
CA TRP A 160 1.83 18.85 8.84
C TRP A 160 3.15 18.88 9.61
N PHE A 161 3.89 17.77 9.65
CA PHE A 161 5.21 17.72 10.27
C PHE A 161 6.27 18.60 9.59
N ARG A 162 6.15 18.82 8.27
CA ARG A 162 7.04 19.79 7.58
C ARG A 162 6.71 21.23 7.95
N GLU A 163 5.44 21.54 8.17
CA GLU A 163 4.98 22.88 8.58
C GLU A 163 5.24 23.14 10.06
N LEU A 164 5.12 22.12 10.93
CA LEU A 164 5.35 22.18 12.38
C LEU A 164 6.38 21.13 12.82
N PRO A 165 7.70 21.37 12.60
CA PRO A 165 8.74 20.40 12.93
C PRO A 165 8.83 20.02 14.42
N TYR A 166 8.37 20.90 15.33
CA TYR A 166 8.37 20.62 16.76
C TYR A 166 7.35 19.53 17.15
N GLU A 167 6.19 19.48 16.47
CA GLU A 167 5.21 18.40 16.67
C GLU A 167 5.83 17.05 16.30
N LEU A 168 6.60 16.99 15.21
CA LEU A 168 7.30 15.76 14.82
C LEU A 168 8.29 15.31 15.91
N ILE A 169 9.01 16.23 16.55
CA ILE A 169 9.95 15.89 17.62
C ILE A 169 9.21 15.23 18.79
N ASP A 170 8.09 15.81 19.20
CA ASP A 170 7.27 15.29 20.30
C ASP A 170 6.69 13.91 19.96
N GLN A 171 6.15 13.75 18.74
CA GLN A 171 5.63 12.47 18.27
C GLN A 171 6.72 11.39 18.15
N LYS A 172 7.93 11.76 17.71
CA LYS A 172 9.08 10.83 17.68
C LYS A 172 9.44 10.33 19.08
N ASN A 173 9.36 11.18 20.10
CA ASN A 173 9.63 10.77 21.47
C ASN A 173 8.57 9.77 21.98
N ILE A 174 7.29 10.05 21.74
CA ILE A 174 6.18 9.15 22.07
C ILE A 174 6.37 7.78 21.40
N ILE A 175 6.68 7.75 20.11
CA ILE A 175 6.91 6.50 19.38
C ILE A 175 8.13 5.75 19.91
N LYS A 176 9.24 6.44 20.21
CA LYS A 176 10.44 5.79 20.76
C LYS A 176 10.16 5.13 22.10
N ASP A 177 9.40 5.79 22.97
CA ASP A 177 9.02 5.24 24.27
C ASP A 177 8.06 4.06 24.10
N LEU A 178 7.11 4.15 23.17
CA LEU A 178 6.21 3.06 22.83
C LEU A 178 6.94 1.83 22.28
N LEU A 179 7.90 2.04 21.38
CA LEU A 179 8.75 0.98 20.84
C LEU A 179 9.53 0.29 21.97
N LYS A 180 10.05 1.06 22.93
CA LYS A 180 10.74 0.48 24.09
C LYS A 180 9.79 -0.30 24.98
N GLU A 181 8.63 0.25 25.30
CA GLU A 181 7.60 -0.38 26.15
C GLU A 181 7.17 -1.74 25.57
N ILE A 182 6.90 -1.80 24.27
CA ILE A 182 6.32 -3.00 23.64
C ILE A 182 7.39 -4.02 23.27
N PHE A 183 8.57 -3.59 22.81
CA PHE A 183 9.49 -4.47 22.09
C PHE A 183 10.91 -4.56 22.66
N ALA A 184 11.38 -3.62 23.50
CA ALA A 184 12.81 -3.57 23.86
C ALA A 184 13.32 -4.85 24.53
N ASN A 185 12.49 -5.54 25.32
CA ASN A 185 12.88 -6.77 26.00
C ASN A 185 13.24 -7.93 25.05
N ARG A 186 12.77 -7.87 23.79
CA ARG A 186 12.96 -8.96 22.81
C ARG A 186 13.70 -8.52 21.55
N TYR A 187 13.65 -7.23 21.23
CA TYR A 187 14.09 -6.70 19.94
C TYR A 187 14.86 -5.37 20.05
N SER A 188 15.54 -5.11 21.17
CA SER A 188 16.36 -3.90 21.39
C SER A 188 17.30 -3.60 20.22
N ASP A 189 17.95 -4.64 19.70
CA ASP A 189 18.95 -4.52 18.64
C ASP A 189 18.33 -4.18 17.28
N ILE A 190 17.05 -4.50 17.08
CA ILE A 190 16.33 -4.13 15.85
C ILE A 190 15.88 -2.67 15.96
N ILE A 191 15.32 -2.28 17.11
CA ILE A 191 14.82 -0.91 17.33
C ILE A 191 15.95 0.11 17.14
N SER A 192 17.17 -0.20 17.58
CA SER A 192 18.33 0.69 17.43
C SER A 192 18.78 0.90 15.98
N THR A 193 18.33 0.05 15.04
CA THR A 193 18.62 0.19 13.60
C THR A 193 17.60 1.03 12.84
N PHE A 194 16.49 1.44 13.47
CA PHE A 194 15.46 2.22 12.79
C PHE A 194 15.98 3.62 12.46
N SER A 195 15.88 3.98 11.19
CA SER A 195 16.24 5.31 10.72
C SER A 195 15.21 6.35 11.18
N ASP A 196 15.59 7.63 11.17
CA ASP A 196 14.66 8.73 11.45
C ASP A 196 13.43 8.72 10.53
N SER A 197 13.60 8.27 9.29
CA SER A 197 12.51 8.07 8.33
C SER A 197 11.55 6.99 8.81
N ASN A 198 12.07 5.83 9.26
CA ASN A 198 11.22 4.78 9.82
C ASN A 198 10.43 5.27 11.03
N ILE A 199 11.03 6.11 11.89
CA ILE A 199 10.35 6.65 13.06
C ILE A 199 9.25 7.64 12.65
N GLU A 200 9.50 8.49 11.67
CA GLU A 200 8.50 9.40 11.11
C GLU A 200 7.29 8.65 10.52
N GLU A 201 7.50 7.51 9.85
CA GLU A 201 6.43 6.66 9.34
C GLU A 201 5.50 6.16 10.46
N PHE A 202 6.05 5.68 11.59
CA PHE A 202 5.23 5.32 12.76
C PHE A 202 4.43 6.52 13.30
N CYS A 203 5.02 7.72 13.25
CA CYS A 203 4.36 8.96 13.67
C CYS A 203 3.18 9.28 12.73
N CYS A 204 3.39 9.18 11.43
CA CYS A 204 2.36 9.46 10.43
C CYS A 204 1.22 8.45 10.50
N ASP A 205 1.54 7.16 10.59
CA ASP A 205 0.55 6.08 10.64
C ASP A 205 -0.42 6.23 11.81
N HIS A 206 0.08 6.44 13.03
CA HIS A 206 -0.81 6.41 14.18
C HIS A 206 -1.75 7.62 14.25
N ILE A 207 -1.31 8.79 13.79
CA ILE A 207 -2.18 9.97 13.69
C ILE A 207 -3.19 9.75 12.55
N ALA A 208 -2.74 9.18 11.43
CA ALA A 208 -3.62 8.80 10.33
C ALA A 208 -4.70 7.81 10.75
N VAL A 209 -4.43 6.88 11.70
CA VAL A 209 -5.46 5.99 12.27
C VAL A 209 -6.61 6.77 12.87
N TYR A 210 -6.34 7.77 13.73
CA TYR A 210 -7.41 8.55 14.37
C TYR A 210 -8.24 9.32 13.35
N LEU A 211 -7.58 10.02 12.45
CA LEU A 211 -8.24 10.79 11.39
C LEU A 211 -9.12 9.89 10.52
N THR A 212 -8.58 8.74 10.12
CA THR A 212 -9.27 7.79 9.24
C THR A 212 -10.47 7.16 9.93
N MET A 213 -10.32 6.70 11.17
CA MET A 213 -11.41 6.13 11.95
C MET A 213 -12.54 7.15 12.12
N ASP A 214 -12.20 8.39 12.48
CA ASP A 214 -13.19 9.44 12.72
C ASP A 214 -13.99 9.78 11.46
N ILE A 215 -13.32 10.05 10.34
CA ILE A 215 -14.00 10.35 9.07
C ILE A 215 -14.83 9.17 8.59
N SER A 216 -14.30 7.95 8.68
CA SER A 216 -14.97 6.76 8.16
C SER A 216 -16.25 6.46 8.94
N ILE A 217 -16.21 6.60 10.27
CA ILE A 217 -17.33 6.31 11.15
C ILE A 217 -18.33 7.48 11.15
N ASN A 218 -17.86 8.70 11.44
CA ASN A 218 -18.75 9.84 11.67
C ASN A 218 -19.10 10.59 10.38
N GLY A 219 -18.20 10.62 9.39
CA GLY A 219 -18.44 11.29 8.11
C GLY A 219 -19.21 10.45 7.10
N TYR A 220 -19.04 9.12 7.12
CA TYR A 220 -19.57 8.21 6.08
C TYR A 220 -20.32 7.00 6.61
N ASN A 221 -20.55 6.95 7.93
CA ASN A 221 -21.35 5.93 8.60
C ASN A 221 -20.87 4.49 8.32
N ASN A 222 -19.54 4.30 8.18
CA ASN A 222 -18.96 2.97 8.08
C ASN A 222 -18.93 2.29 9.46
N SER A 223 -18.94 0.96 9.48
CA SER A 223 -18.79 0.25 10.76
C SER A 223 -17.38 0.42 11.33
N ILE A 224 -17.29 0.42 12.66
CA ILE A 224 -16.01 0.54 13.39
C ILE A 224 -15.11 -0.65 13.04
N GLU A 225 -15.69 -1.84 12.94
CA GLU A 225 -15.01 -3.08 12.56
C GLU A 225 -14.44 -2.99 11.14
N ASN A 226 -15.26 -2.57 10.15
CA ASN A 226 -14.81 -2.43 8.77
C ASN A 226 -13.72 -1.36 8.65
N SER A 227 -13.84 -0.27 9.41
CA SER A 227 -12.84 0.80 9.41
C SER A 227 -11.51 0.33 9.98
N ALA A 228 -11.54 -0.38 11.11
CA ALA A 228 -10.36 -0.98 11.73
C ALA A 228 -9.69 -2.01 10.81
N ILE A 229 -10.47 -2.92 10.21
CA ILE A 229 -9.98 -3.93 9.28
C ILE A 229 -9.33 -3.29 8.06
N ALA A 230 -9.98 -2.29 7.46
CA ALA A 230 -9.47 -1.64 6.25
C ALA A 230 -8.13 -0.95 6.48
N ILE A 231 -7.96 -0.25 7.61
CA ILE A 231 -6.69 0.38 8.00
C ILE A 231 -5.59 -0.69 8.15
N MET A 232 -5.87 -1.79 8.85
CA MET A 232 -4.91 -2.88 8.99
C MET A 232 -4.55 -3.52 7.64
N LEU A 233 -5.53 -3.73 6.78
CA LEU A 233 -5.32 -4.28 5.45
C LEU A 233 -4.51 -3.33 4.55
N ALA A 234 -4.63 -2.00 4.68
CA ALA A 234 -3.78 -1.07 3.96
C ALA A 234 -2.29 -1.34 4.24
N LEU A 235 -1.92 -1.41 5.52
CA LEU A 235 -0.53 -1.68 5.94
C LEU A 235 -0.06 -3.08 5.50
N CYS A 236 -0.90 -4.08 5.69
CA CYS A 236 -0.61 -5.46 5.30
C CYS A 236 -0.35 -5.57 3.78
N HIS A 237 -1.20 -4.97 2.95
CA HIS A 237 -1.03 -5.00 1.50
C HIS A 237 0.18 -4.16 1.04
N GLN A 238 0.43 -3.01 1.69
CA GLN A 238 1.66 -2.23 1.51
C GLN A 238 2.91 -3.06 1.77
N LEU A 239 2.93 -3.82 2.87
CA LEU A 239 4.03 -4.72 3.21
C LEU A 239 4.24 -5.79 2.12
N ALA A 240 3.18 -6.41 1.61
CA ALA A 240 3.31 -7.41 0.55
C ALA A 240 3.95 -6.81 -0.72
N ILE A 241 3.52 -5.63 -1.15
CA ILE A 241 4.09 -4.91 -2.29
C ILE A 241 5.54 -4.51 -2.02
N PHE A 242 5.82 -3.98 -0.82
CA PHE A 242 7.17 -3.58 -0.41
C PHE A 242 8.15 -4.76 -0.40
N CYS A 243 7.74 -5.92 0.12
CA CYS A 243 8.55 -7.14 0.11
C CYS A 243 8.97 -7.53 -1.31
N ILE A 244 8.05 -7.44 -2.27
CA ILE A 244 8.34 -7.70 -3.70
C ILE A 244 9.38 -6.70 -4.22
N ASP A 245 9.17 -5.41 -3.97
CA ASP A 245 10.07 -4.36 -4.47
C ASP A 245 11.49 -4.48 -3.87
N GLN A 246 11.58 -4.77 -2.58
CA GLN A 246 12.86 -5.01 -1.91
C GLN A 246 13.54 -6.29 -2.39
N TRP A 247 12.76 -7.34 -2.68
CA TRP A 247 13.30 -8.59 -3.23
C TRP A 247 13.94 -8.35 -4.61
N ILE A 248 13.28 -7.56 -5.45
CA ILE A 248 13.79 -7.19 -6.80
C ILE A 248 15.05 -6.35 -6.71
N ALA A 249 15.10 -5.40 -5.78
CA ALA A 249 16.29 -4.59 -5.53
C ALA A 249 17.46 -5.41 -4.94
N GLY A 250 17.22 -6.65 -4.47
CA GLY A 250 18.21 -7.44 -3.74
C GLY A 250 18.45 -6.93 -2.32
N GLU A 251 17.51 -6.15 -1.79
CA GLU A 251 17.61 -5.45 -0.50
C GLU A 251 16.70 -6.06 0.57
N LEU A 252 15.90 -7.08 0.24
CA LEU A 252 15.02 -7.75 1.20
C LEU A 252 15.83 -8.41 2.34
N LYS A 253 15.90 -7.71 3.47
CA LYS A 253 16.56 -8.14 4.72
C LYS A 253 15.52 -8.28 5.82
N SER A 254 15.78 -9.18 6.76
CA SER A 254 14.90 -9.43 7.92
C SER A 254 14.67 -8.19 8.78
N SER A 255 15.61 -7.24 8.84
CA SER A 255 15.44 -5.99 9.58
C SER A 255 14.34 -5.08 8.99
N LEU A 256 14.17 -5.08 7.67
CA LEU A 256 13.16 -4.26 7.00
C LEU A 256 11.75 -4.83 7.19
N THR A 257 11.59 -6.15 7.10
CA THR A 257 10.30 -6.80 7.38
C THR A 257 9.87 -6.64 8.84
N ASN A 258 10.83 -6.47 9.76
CA ASN A 258 10.53 -6.13 11.15
C ASN A 258 9.95 -4.72 11.32
N VAL A 259 10.38 -3.72 10.53
CA VAL A 259 9.81 -2.36 10.61
C VAL A 259 8.31 -2.41 10.37
N ASP A 260 7.87 -3.06 9.30
CA ASP A 260 6.44 -3.12 8.95
C ASP A 260 5.62 -3.94 9.96
N ASN A 261 6.18 -5.02 10.51
CA ASN A 261 5.53 -5.76 11.61
C ASN A 261 5.33 -4.88 12.86
N PHE A 262 6.29 -4.00 13.14
CA PHE A 262 6.21 -3.06 14.25
C PHE A 262 5.17 -1.98 13.94
N ARG A 263 5.10 -1.49 12.69
CA ARG A 263 4.09 -0.52 12.24
C ARG A 263 2.69 -1.09 12.44
N ALA A 264 2.44 -2.31 11.97
CA ALA A 264 1.17 -3.01 12.12
C ALA A 264 0.76 -3.17 13.59
N THR A 265 1.71 -3.49 14.48
CA THR A 265 1.44 -3.62 15.91
C THR A 265 1.08 -2.27 16.55
N ILE A 266 1.82 -1.22 16.21
CA ILE A 266 1.57 0.14 16.69
C ILE A 266 0.19 0.62 16.20
N VAL A 267 -0.10 0.50 14.91
CA VAL A 267 -1.40 0.87 14.35
C VAL A 267 -2.53 0.11 15.00
N ARG A 268 -2.38 -1.20 15.23
CA ARG A 268 -3.38 -1.98 15.97
C ARG A 268 -3.60 -1.42 17.39
N ARG A 269 -2.54 -1.05 18.11
CA ARG A 269 -2.66 -0.43 19.44
C ARG A 269 -3.45 0.88 19.37
N TYR A 270 -3.22 1.71 18.37
CA TYR A 270 -3.93 2.98 18.22
C TYR A 270 -5.38 2.83 17.77
N ILE A 271 -5.70 1.84 16.92
CA ILE A 271 -7.08 1.43 16.65
C ILE A 271 -7.78 1.06 17.96
N ARG A 272 -7.15 0.22 18.79
CA ARG A 272 -7.72 -0.19 20.09
C ARG A 272 -7.91 0.99 21.04
N ASN A 273 -6.97 1.93 21.06
CA ASN A 273 -7.08 3.13 21.88
C ASN A 273 -8.25 4.01 21.43
N TYR A 274 -8.40 4.25 20.12
CA TYR A 274 -9.57 4.96 19.56
C TYR A 274 -10.87 4.28 20.00
N VAL A 275 -10.98 2.96 19.78
CA VAL A 275 -12.21 2.22 20.10
C VAL A 275 -12.48 2.25 21.61
N ARG A 276 -11.47 2.06 22.46
CA ARG A 276 -11.62 2.14 23.92
C ARG A 276 -12.14 3.51 24.38
N GLN A 277 -11.68 4.58 23.75
CA GLN A 277 -12.06 5.95 24.12
C GLN A 277 -13.47 6.31 23.64
N TYR A 278 -13.81 5.96 22.39
CA TYR A 278 -15.02 6.50 21.75
C TYR A 278 -16.16 5.47 21.61
N ARG A 279 -15.85 4.16 21.61
CA ARG A 279 -16.78 3.04 21.35
C ARG A 279 -16.39 1.78 22.17
N PRO A 280 -16.24 1.89 23.51
CA PRO A 280 -15.65 0.82 24.32
C PRO A 280 -16.41 -0.52 24.26
N ASP A 281 -17.71 -0.48 24.01
CA ASP A 281 -18.59 -1.65 23.84
C ASP A 281 -18.22 -2.52 22.63
N LYS A 282 -17.49 -1.96 21.66
CA LYS A 282 -17.07 -2.65 20.42
C LYS A 282 -15.66 -3.23 20.48
N LEU A 283 -14.90 -2.98 21.55
CA LEU A 283 -13.48 -3.31 21.60
C LEU A 283 -13.21 -4.81 21.38
N SER A 284 -13.97 -5.70 22.03
CA SER A 284 -13.80 -7.16 21.89
C SER A 284 -14.10 -7.64 20.47
N CYS A 285 -15.17 -7.12 19.86
CA CYS A 285 -15.55 -7.47 18.49
C CYS A 285 -14.50 -6.98 17.48
N VAL A 286 -13.99 -5.77 17.66
CA VAL A 286 -12.91 -5.22 16.82
C VAL A 286 -11.65 -6.06 16.96
N ASP A 287 -11.23 -6.39 18.19
CA ASP A 287 -10.03 -7.21 18.42
C ASP A 287 -10.17 -8.59 17.73
N GLN A 288 -11.32 -9.25 17.86
CA GLN A 288 -11.59 -10.53 17.21
C GLN A 288 -11.58 -10.43 15.69
N SER A 289 -12.23 -9.40 15.12
CA SER A 289 -12.27 -9.14 13.69
C SER A 289 -10.88 -8.87 13.10
N LEU A 290 -10.04 -8.13 13.83
CA LEU A 290 -8.65 -7.88 13.44
C LEU A 290 -7.80 -9.16 13.46
N ASP A 291 -7.96 -10.02 14.47
CA ASP A 291 -7.25 -11.31 14.53
C ASP A 291 -7.67 -12.25 13.40
N ASN A 292 -8.97 -12.35 13.15
CA ASN A 292 -9.51 -13.19 12.08
C ASN A 292 -9.00 -12.73 10.72
N ILE A 293 -9.13 -11.44 10.39
CA ILE A 293 -8.72 -10.97 9.06
C ILE A 293 -7.21 -11.04 8.85
N TYR A 294 -6.42 -10.75 9.89
CA TYR A 294 -4.96 -10.87 9.81
C TYR A 294 -4.54 -12.32 9.58
N SER A 295 -5.20 -13.28 10.25
CA SER A 295 -4.90 -14.70 10.07
C SER A 295 -5.19 -15.15 8.63
N VAL A 296 -6.35 -14.76 8.09
CA VAL A 296 -6.73 -15.04 6.68
C VAL A 296 -5.75 -14.39 5.71
N TRP A 297 -5.40 -13.12 5.94
CA TRP A 297 -4.44 -12.40 5.10
C TRP A 297 -3.05 -13.05 5.14
N LYS A 298 -2.58 -13.42 6.34
CA LYS A 298 -1.28 -14.05 6.52
C LYS A 298 -1.21 -15.37 5.75
N GLU A 299 -2.19 -16.24 5.94
CA GLU A 299 -2.24 -17.54 5.27
C GLU A 299 -2.31 -17.38 3.74
N LYS A 300 -3.24 -16.55 3.24
CA LYS A 300 -3.48 -16.44 1.80
C LYS A 300 -2.43 -15.63 1.05
N ILE A 301 -1.99 -14.52 1.62
CA ILE A 301 -1.13 -13.56 0.93
C ILE A 301 0.31 -13.69 1.41
N PHE A 302 0.56 -13.54 2.71
CA PHE A 302 1.94 -13.41 3.20
C PHE A 302 2.74 -14.72 3.14
N ASP A 303 2.14 -15.83 3.57
CA ASP A 303 2.78 -17.15 3.55
C ASP A 303 2.99 -17.60 2.09
N THR A 304 1.98 -17.43 1.23
CA THR A 304 2.10 -17.68 -0.23
C THR A 304 3.18 -16.81 -0.87
N LEU A 305 3.27 -15.52 -0.51
CA LEU A 305 4.33 -14.64 -1.01
C LEU A 305 5.71 -15.12 -0.59
N THR A 306 5.86 -15.52 0.68
CA THR A 306 7.15 -15.98 1.22
C THR A 306 7.63 -17.23 0.48
N GLU A 307 6.76 -18.23 0.34
CA GLU A 307 7.04 -19.45 -0.41
C GLU A 307 7.39 -19.14 -1.87
N TYR A 308 6.60 -18.28 -2.51
CA TYR A 308 6.79 -17.89 -3.89
C TYR A 308 8.16 -17.19 -4.10
N LEU A 309 8.52 -16.21 -3.26
CA LEU A 309 9.80 -15.50 -3.38
C LEU A 309 11.02 -16.41 -3.12
N ILE A 310 10.90 -17.38 -2.20
CA ILE A 310 11.94 -18.40 -1.98
C ILE A 310 12.13 -19.24 -3.24
N GLU A 311 11.04 -19.71 -3.84
CA GLU A 311 11.08 -20.47 -5.11
C GLU A 311 11.72 -19.65 -6.23
N GLN A 312 11.31 -18.38 -6.39
CA GLN A 312 11.87 -17.51 -7.43
C GLN A 312 13.37 -17.25 -7.25
N ASN A 313 13.84 -17.15 -6.00
CA ASN A 313 15.27 -17.03 -5.71
C ASN A 313 16.07 -18.27 -6.16
N LEU A 314 15.54 -19.46 -5.93
CA LEU A 314 16.19 -20.71 -6.37
C LEU A 314 16.26 -20.81 -7.91
N ASN A 315 15.24 -20.29 -8.59
CA ASN A 315 15.15 -20.32 -10.06
C ASN A 315 15.96 -19.21 -10.75
N ARG A 316 16.47 -18.21 -10.02
CA ARG A 316 17.16 -17.04 -10.58
C ARG A 316 18.32 -17.40 -11.51
N SER A 317 19.14 -18.38 -11.13
CA SER A 317 20.26 -18.87 -11.94
C SER A 317 19.82 -19.48 -13.28
N GLN A 318 18.59 -20.01 -13.37
CA GLN A 318 18.03 -20.54 -14.61
C GLN A 318 17.56 -19.39 -15.51
N TYR A 319 16.94 -18.37 -14.93
CA TYR A 319 16.51 -17.18 -15.66
C TYR A 319 17.69 -16.42 -16.27
N GLU A 320 18.83 -16.36 -15.58
CA GLU A 320 20.06 -15.77 -16.11
C GLU A 320 20.55 -16.47 -17.37
N LYS A 321 20.39 -17.79 -17.47
CA LYS A 321 20.78 -18.59 -18.63
C LYS A 321 19.84 -18.45 -19.83
N LEU A 322 18.62 -17.92 -19.65
CA LEU A 322 17.69 -17.71 -20.75
C LEU A 322 18.23 -16.64 -21.71
N TYR A 323 18.47 -17.03 -22.96
CA TYR A 323 18.78 -16.07 -24.03
C TYR A 323 17.48 -15.53 -24.61
N ILE A 324 17.37 -14.20 -24.71
CA ILE A 324 16.30 -13.51 -25.44
C ILE A 324 17.00 -12.66 -26.49
N SER A 325 16.64 -12.82 -27.76
CA SER A 325 17.26 -12.03 -28.83
C SER A 325 16.90 -10.55 -28.70
N ASP A 326 17.72 -9.66 -29.24
CA ASP A 326 17.45 -8.21 -29.21
C ASP A 326 16.11 -7.86 -29.88
N ASN A 327 15.76 -8.56 -30.96
CA ASN A 327 14.48 -8.36 -31.65
C ASN A 327 13.28 -8.76 -30.76
N ASP A 328 13.40 -9.89 -30.06
CA ASP A 328 12.38 -10.33 -29.11
C ASP A 328 12.28 -9.37 -27.91
N LEU A 329 13.42 -8.89 -27.40
CA LEU A 329 13.45 -7.88 -26.33
C LEU A 329 12.76 -6.58 -26.75
N GLN A 330 12.99 -6.08 -27.97
CA GLN A 330 12.30 -4.90 -28.47
C GLN A 330 10.80 -5.14 -28.63
N THR A 331 10.41 -6.31 -29.13
CA THR A 331 9.00 -6.69 -29.26
C THR A 331 8.31 -6.74 -27.90
N VAL A 332 8.94 -7.39 -26.91
CA VAL A 332 8.41 -7.47 -25.55
C VAL A 332 8.37 -6.09 -24.89
N LYS A 333 9.40 -5.27 -25.09
CA LYS A 333 9.42 -3.89 -24.59
C LYS A 333 8.26 -3.07 -25.17
N ALA A 334 7.98 -3.20 -26.47
CA ALA A 334 6.85 -2.54 -27.11
C ALA A 334 5.50 -3.03 -26.56
N GLN A 335 5.34 -4.34 -26.35
CA GLN A 335 4.14 -4.91 -25.74
C GLN A 335 3.94 -4.44 -24.29
N LEU A 336 5.00 -4.45 -23.49
CA LEU A 336 4.98 -3.94 -22.10
C LEU A 336 4.57 -2.46 -22.08
N ARG A 337 5.16 -1.64 -22.94
CA ARG A 337 4.81 -0.21 -23.12
C ARG A 337 3.43 0.06 -23.71
N SER A 338 2.72 -0.96 -24.16
CA SER A 338 1.34 -0.80 -24.65
C SER A 338 0.30 -1.18 -23.60
N LEU A 339 0.71 -1.90 -22.55
CA LEU A 339 -0.12 -2.18 -21.36
C LEU A 339 0.15 -1.22 -20.21
N LEU A 340 1.27 -0.51 -20.31
CA LEU A 340 1.69 0.68 -19.58
C LEU A 340 1.74 1.82 -20.56
#